data_AF-A0A6J1FA48-F1
#
_entry.id   AF-A0A6J1FA48-F1
#
_cell.length_a   1.000
_cell.length_b   1.000
_cell.length_c   1.000
_cell.angle_alpha   90.00
_cell.angle_beta   90.00
_cell.angle_gamma   90.00
#
_symmetry.space_group_name_H-M   'P 1'
#
loop_
_entity.id
_entity.type
_entity.pdbx_description
1 polymer ?
#
loop_
_entity_poly.entity_id
_entity_poly.type
_entity_poly.pdbx_seq_one_letter_code
_entity_poly.pdbx_strand_id
1 'polypeptide(L)'
;MFGVVFPNRSFPMDISAFSQIDTSHWVLDMNTFVGEAYDQIREMCIFLLNNFTLPPDKALAVYIQSPGSQFLFCGAVTLARPSAVLTLPWPEPSGQMQLMPTDSAPVSAKIGVSVEDLASLQSLDVTAEKRIERLALKVDGSRSFRRKPSVILNT
;
A
#
# COMPACT_ATOMS: atom_id res chain seq x y z
N MET A 1 0.60 11.87 -16.93
CA MET A 1 1.65 10.85 -16.84
C MET A 1 2.37 11.01 -15.52
N PHE A 2 2.41 9.92 -14.75
CA PHE A 2 3.14 9.83 -13.49
C PHE A 2 4.31 8.87 -13.67
N GLY A 3 5.30 8.97 -12.81
CA GLY A 3 6.41 8.04 -12.72
C GLY A 3 6.49 7.43 -11.32
N VAL A 4 7.06 6.24 -11.26
CA VAL A 4 7.22 5.47 -10.03
C VAL A 4 8.62 4.90 -9.93
N VAL A 5 9.16 4.84 -8.72
CA VAL A 5 10.43 4.18 -8.41
C VAL A 5 10.24 3.34 -7.16
N PHE A 6 10.68 2.09 -7.21
CA PHE A 6 10.82 1.25 -6.03
C PHE A 6 12.27 1.34 -5.53
N PRO A 7 12.52 1.98 -4.37
CA PRO A 7 13.88 2.21 -3.87
C PRO A 7 14.69 0.91 -3.82
N ASN A 8 15.91 0.95 -4.34
CA ASN A 8 16.85 -0.19 -4.41
C ASN A 8 16.34 -1.40 -5.21
N ARG A 9 15.25 -1.27 -5.97
CA ARG A 9 14.62 -2.38 -6.69
C ARG A 9 14.36 -2.09 -8.16
N SER A 10 14.10 -0.84 -8.52
CA SER A 10 13.83 -0.46 -9.91
C SER A 10 14.52 0.82 -10.34
N PHE A 11 14.72 0.96 -11.64
CA PHE A 11 14.85 2.27 -12.28
C PHE A 11 13.48 2.98 -12.30
N PRO A 12 13.42 4.29 -12.57
CA PRO A 12 12.17 4.99 -12.80
C PRO A 12 11.35 4.32 -13.91
N MET A 13 10.11 3.99 -13.57
CA MET A 13 9.12 3.42 -14.47
C MET A 13 8.04 4.47 -14.72
N ASP A 14 7.50 4.50 -15.93
CA ASP A 14 6.38 5.38 -16.26
C ASP A 14 5.05 4.61 -16.26
N ILE A 15 3.99 5.31 -16.63
CA ILE A 15 2.63 4.78 -16.70
C ILE A 15 2.49 3.52 -17.58
N SER A 16 3.39 3.29 -18.55
CA SER A 16 3.31 2.15 -19.47
C SER A 16 3.55 0.81 -18.78
N ALA A 17 4.21 0.82 -17.62
CA ALA A 17 4.36 -0.37 -16.79
C ALA A 17 3.07 -0.78 -16.07
N PHE A 18 2.06 0.09 -16.06
CA PHE A 18 0.76 -0.18 -15.46
C PHE A 18 -0.26 -0.55 -16.52
N SER A 19 -1.13 -1.50 -16.18
CA SER A 19 -2.33 -1.78 -16.96
C SER A 19 -3.37 -0.71 -16.63
N GLN A 20 -3.78 0.05 -17.64
CA GLN A 20 -4.86 1.02 -17.50
C GLN A 20 -6.20 0.28 -17.50
N ILE A 21 -6.94 0.36 -16.39
CA ILE A 21 -8.25 -0.29 -16.25
C ILE A 21 -9.40 0.63 -16.65
N ASP A 22 -9.22 1.94 -16.49
CA ASP A 22 -10.10 2.99 -17.01
C ASP A 22 -9.34 4.31 -17.21
N THR A 23 -10.04 5.41 -17.51
CA THR A 23 -9.42 6.71 -17.78
C THR A 23 -8.67 7.32 -16.58
N SER A 24 -8.99 6.93 -15.36
CA SER A 24 -8.47 7.50 -14.11
C SER A 24 -7.81 6.48 -13.19
N HIS A 25 -7.72 5.20 -13.58
CA HIS A 25 -7.20 4.12 -12.74
C HIS A 25 -6.20 3.24 -13.52
N TRP A 26 -5.10 2.93 -12.83
CA TRP A 26 -4.00 2.13 -13.32
C TRP A 26 -3.61 1.10 -12.28
N VAL A 27 -3.25 -0.10 -12.73
CA VAL A 27 -2.88 -1.22 -11.87
C VAL A 27 -1.55 -1.80 -12.30
N LEU A 28 -0.63 -1.95 -11.36
CA LEU A 28 0.58 -2.74 -11.50
C LEU A 28 0.37 -4.09 -10.82
N ASP A 29 0.49 -5.16 -11.61
CA ASP A 29 0.50 -6.52 -11.09
C ASP A 29 1.89 -6.87 -10.55
N MET A 30 1.96 -7.12 -9.23
CA MET A 30 3.23 -7.42 -8.57
C MET A 30 3.78 -8.79 -8.95
N ASN A 31 2.93 -9.72 -9.41
CA ASN A 31 3.40 -11.01 -9.88
C ASN A 31 4.31 -10.86 -11.12
N THR A 32 3.94 -9.95 -12.03
CA THR A 32 4.75 -9.62 -13.21
C THR A 32 6.03 -8.86 -12.84
N PHE A 33 5.97 -8.04 -11.79
CA PHE A 33 7.09 -7.18 -11.40
C PHE A 33 8.14 -7.91 -10.54
N VAL A 34 7.71 -8.61 -9.48
CA VAL A 34 8.59 -9.24 -8.46
C VAL A 34 8.11 -10.64 -8.02
N GLY A 35 7.02 -11.16 -8.60
CA GLY A 35 6.47 -12.46 -8.25
C GLY A 35 5.92 -12.50 -6.81
N GLU A 36 6.23 -13.58 -6.11
CA GLU A 36 5.79 -13.82 -4.72
C GLU A 36 6.46 -12.89 -3.68
N ALA A 37 7.55 -12.20 -4.04
CA ALA A 37 8.33 -11.34 -3.15
C ALA A 37 7.77 -9.89 -3.04
N TYR A 38 6.48 -9.69 -3.31
CA TYR A 38 5.84 -8.38 -3.26
C TYR A 38 5.93 -7.71 -1.89
N ASP A 39 5.96 -8.51 -0.81
CA ASP A 39 6.08 -8.09 0.58
C ASP A 39 7.43 -7.42 0.90
N GLN A 40 8.45 -7.66 0.08
CA GLN A 40 9.74 -6.98 0.17
C GLN A 40 9.70 -5.53 -0.35
N ILE A 41 8.65 -5.17 -1.09
CA ILE A 41 8.45 -3.82 -1.62
C ILE A 41 7.73 -2.98 -0.57
N ARG A 42 8.49 -2.35 0.32
CA ARG A 42 7.95 -1.61 1.48
C ARG A 42 7.72 -0.13 1.20
N GLU A 43 8.32 0.40 0.15
CA GLU A 43 8.28 1.81 -0.18
C GLU A 43 8.17 2.01 -1.68
N MET A 44 7.53 3.11 -2.06
CA MET A 44 7.37 3.53 -3.44
C MET A 44 7.48 5.04 -3.51
N CYS A 45 8.37 5.53 -4.36
CA CYS A 45 8.38 6.93 -4.75
C CYS A 45 7.44 7.11 -5.94
N ILE A 46 6.50 8.03 -5.84
CA ILE A 46 5.61 8.41 -6.94
C ILE A 46 5.78 9.91 -7.20
N PHE A 47 5.74 10.29 -8.48
CA PHE A 47 5.87 11.68 -8.89
C PHE A 47 5.07 11.99 -10.15
N LEU A 48 4.61 13.23 -10.26
CA LEU A 48 3.96 13.77 -11.45
C LEU A 48 5.04 14.19 -12.47
N LEU A 49 4.88 13.79 -13.73
CA LEU A 49 5.73 14.29 -14.81
C LEU A 49 5.20 15.65 -15.29
N ASN A 50 6.11 16.55 -15.69
CA ASN A 50 5.87 17.98 -15.99
C ASN A 50 4.76 18.29 -17.03
N ASN A 51 4.18 17.27 -17.66
CA ASN A 51 3.13 17.39 -18.68
C ASN A 51 1.77 16.88 -18.20
N PHE A 52 1.62 16.49 -16.93
CA PHE A 52 0.33 16.12 -16.34
C PHE A 52 -0.16 17.24 -15.43
N THR A 53 -1.02 18.08 -15.97
CA THR A 53 -1.82 19.00 -15.16
C THR A 53 -2.99 18.22 -14.59
N LEU A 54 -2.79 17.69 -13.38
CA LEU A 54 -3.87 17.20 -12.56
C LEU A 54 -4.80 18.39 -12.23
N PRO A 55 -6.13 18.27 -12.30
CA PRO A 55 -7.01 19.37 -11.89
C PRO A 55 -6.71 19.80 -10.43
N PRO A 56 -6.90 21.08 -10.06
CA PRO A 56 -6.49 21.61 -8.75
C PRO A 56 -7.23 20.97 -7.57
N ASP A 57 -8.42 20.42 -7.81
CA ASP A 57 -9.28 19.70 -6.86
C ASP A 57 -9.03 18.19 -6.84
N LYS A 58 -8.04 17.70 -7.60
CA LYS A 58 -7.73 16.28 -7.69
C LYS A 58 -6.39 15.95 -7.04
N ALA A 59 -6.20 14.67 -6.77
CA ALA A 59 -4.94 14.09 -6.34
C ALA A 59 -4.70 12.74 -7.04
N LEU A 60 -3.43 12.33 -7.13
CA LEU A 60 -3.06 11.00 -7.58
C LEU A 60 -2.82 10.12 -6.35
N ALA A 61 -3.79 9.25 -6.07
CA ALA A 61 -3.82 8.37 -4.92
C ALA A 61 -3.17 7.02 -5.23
N VAL A 62 -2.49 6.45 -4.25
CA VAL A 62 -1.86 5.14 -4.31
C VAL A 62 -2.55 4.21 -3.34
N TYR A 63 -2.86 3.01 -3.82
CA TYR A 63 -3.47 1.94 -3.06
C TYR A 63 -2.68 0.64 -3.23
N ILE A 64 -2.75 -0.23 -2.23
CA ILE A 64 -2.16 -1.57 -2.28
C ILE A 64 -3.17 -2.64 -1.94
N GLN A 65 -2.99 -3.82 -2.53
CA GLN A 65 -3.82 -4.98 -2.30
C GLN A 65 -2.92 -6.21 -2.19
N SER A 66 -3.01 -6.94 -1.09
CA SER A 66 -2.44 -8.29 -0.99
C SER A 66 -3.40 -9.31 -1.63
N PRO A 67 -2.94 -10.52 -1.98
CA PRO A 67 -3.82 -11.54 -2.53
C PRO A 67 -5.08 -11.74 -1.69
N GLY A 68 -6.24 -11.59 -2.32
CA GLY A 68 -7.56 -11.76 -1.71
C GLY A 68 -7.99 -10.64 -0.76
N SER A 69 -7.17 -9.60 -0.51
CA SER A 69 -7.55 -8.47 0.34
C SER A 69 -8.32 -7.41 -0.45
N GLN A 70 -8.88 -6.44 0.28
CA GLN A 70 -9.34 -5.17 -0.32
C GLN A 70 -8.15 -4.23 -0.55
N PHE A 71 -8.33 -3.24 -1.42
CA PHE A 71 -7.37 -2.16 -1.60
C PHE A 71 -7.32 -1.26 -0.35
N LEU A 72 -6.10 -0.90 0.04
CA LEU A 72 -5.80 0.00 1.15
C LEU A 72 -5.15 1.26 0.63
N PHE A 73 -5.64 2.43 1.03
CA PHE A 73 -5.03 3.72 0.70
C PHE A 73 -3.68 3.89 1.41
N CYS A 74 -2.65 4.32 0.68
CA CYS A 74 -1.30 4.54 1.20
C CYS A 74 -0.89 6.02 1.24
N GLY A 75 -1.49 6.85 0.39
CA GLY A 75 -1.16 8.26 0.28
C GLY A 75 -1.40 8.79 -1.12
N ALA A 76 -1.11 10.08 -1.31
CA ALA A 76 -1.33 10.75 -2.58
C ALA A 76 -0.35 11.90 -2.83
N VAL A 77 -0.19 12.23 -4.11
CA VAL A 77 0.52 13.41 -4.60
C VAL A 77 -0.45 14.38 -5.28
N THR A 78 -0.13 15.66 -5.22
CA THR A 78 -0.96 16.76 -5.76
C THR A 78 -0.07 17.72 -6.56
N LEU A 79 -0.64 18.73 -7.21
CA LEU A 79 0.17 19.78 -7.84
C LEU A 79 1.05 20.53 -6.84
N ALA A 80 0.57 20.75 -5.60
CA ALA A 80 1.33 21.43 -4.56
C ALA A 80 2.45 20.56 -3.96
N ARG A 81 2.28 19.23 -3.99
CA ARG A 81 3.27 18.25 -3.57
C ARG A 81 3.39 17.17 -4.66
N PRO A 82 4.17 17.44 -5.73
CA PRO A 82 4.16 16.64 -6.96
C PRO A 82 4.92 15.32 -6.84
N SER A 83 5.55 15.04 -5.70
CA SER A 83 6.21 13.77 -5.42
C SER A 83 6.12 13.40 -3.94
N ALA A 84 6.16 12.11 -3.65
CA ALA A 84 6.22 11.58 -2.29
C ALA A 84 6.84 10.18 -2.30
N VAL A 85 7.53 9.83 -1.21
CA VAL A 85 7.86 8.45 -0.87
C VAL A 85 6.77 7.94 0.07
N LEU A 86 6.06 6.90 -0.35
CA LEU A 86 4.96 6.29 0.38
C LEU A 86 5.39 4.94 0.94
N THR A 87 5.08 4.69 2.20
CA THR A 87 5.19 3.36 2.79
C THR A 87 4.04 2.49 2.28
N LEU A 88 4.31 1.23 1.99
CA LEU A 88 3.35 0.24 1.51
C LEU A 88 3.10 -0.81 2.61
N PRO A 89 2.18 -0.53 3.57
CA PRO A 89 1.86 -1.46 4.64
C PRO A 89 0.96 -2.60 4.12
N TRP A 90 1.54 -3.54 3.39
CA TRP A 90 0.82 -4.66 2.78
C TRP A 90 -0.14 -5.30 3.79
N PRO A 91 -1.45 -5.34 3.49
CA PRO A 91 -2.41 -5.99 4.37
C PRO A 91 -2.10 -7.48 4.46
N GLU A 92 -2.53 -8.12 5.54
CA GLU A 92 -2.48 -9.59 5.61
C GLU A 92 -3.25 -10.19 4.41
N PRO A 93 -2.64 -11.12 3.66
CA PRO A 93 -3.35 -11.85 2.62
C PRO A 93 -4.58 -12.50 3.24
N SER A 94 -5.74 -12.33 2.62
CA SER A 94 -6.91 -13.03 3.13
C SER A 94 -6.72 -14.51 2.80
N GLY A 95 -6.52 -15.33 3.83
CA GLY A 95 -6.28 -16.78 3.69
C GLY A 95 -7.45 -17.56 3.11
N GLN A 96 -8.45 -16.88 2.54
CA GLN A 96 -9.41 -17.51 1.65
C GLN A 96 -8.68 -17.83 0.36
N MET A 97 -8.01 -18.99 0.32
CA MET A 97 -8.04 -19.82 -0.87
C MET A 97 -9.50 -20.04 -1.21
N GLN A 98 -10.15 -19.04 -1.84
CA GLN A 98 -11.37 -19.31 -2.57
C GLN A 98 -10.97 -20.40 -3.53
N LEU A 99 -11.65 -21.54 -3.42
CA LEU A 99 -11.64 -22.64 -4.38
C LEU A 99 -12.13 -22.05 -5.71
N MET A 100 -11.28 -21.25 -6.34
CA MET A 100 -11.56 -20.69 -7.62
C MET A 100 -11.44 -21.85 -8.62
N PRO A 101 -12.28 -21.87 -9.67
CA PRO A 101 -12.15 -22.84 -10.74
C PRO A 101 -10.70 -22.89 -11.23
N THR A 102 -10.23 -24.07 -11.63
CA THR A 102 -8.84 -24.35 -12.06
C THR A 102 -8.32 -23.45 -13.20
N ASP A 103 -9.20 -22.63 -13.79
CA ASP A 103 -8.97 -21.69 -14.90
C ASP A 103 -8.89 -20.20 -14.48
N SER A 104 -8.95 -19.91 -13.18
CA SER A 104 -8.81 -18.54 -12.68
C SER A 104 -7.34 -18.16 -12.52
N ALA A 105 -6.97 -16.97 -12.99
CA ALA A 105 -5.62 -16.45 -12.80
C ALA A 105 -5.28 -16.39 -11.30
N PRO A 106 -4.06 -16.76 -10.88
CA PRO A 106 -3.67 -16.72 -9.48
C PRO A 106 -3.86 -15.31 -8.91
N VAL A 107 -4.40 -15.23 -7.71
CA VAL A 107 -4.67 -13.94 -7.05
C VAL A 107 -3.33 -13.30 -6.68
N SER A 108 -2.93 -12.28 -7.43
CA SER A 108 -1.66 -11.55 -7.22
C SER A 108 -1.85 -10.32 -6.35
N ALA A 109 -0.75 -9.88 -5.72
CA ALA A 109 -0.70 -8.56 -5.08
C ALA A 109 -0.68 -7.47 -6.15
N LYS A 110 -1.27 -6.31 -5.83
CA LYS A 110 -1.45 -5.21 -6.79
C LYS A 110 -1.16 -3.86 -6.15
N ILE A 111 -0.59 -2.95 -6.95
CA ILE A 111 -0.52 -1.53 -6.65
C ILE A 111 -1.49 -0.81 -7.59
N GLY A 112 -2.48 -0.13 -7.01
CA GLY A 112 -3.42 0.71 -7.72
C GLY A 112 -3.00 2.17 -7.65
N VAL A 113 -3.16 2.88 -8.75
CA VAL A 113 -2.99 4.33 -8.82
C VAL A 113 -4.28 4.91 -9.40
N SER A 114 -4.90 5.89 -8.73
CA SER A 114 -6.12 6.53 -9.21
C SER A 114 -6.08 8.05 -9.10
N VAL A 115 -6.81 8.72 -9.99
CA VAL A 115 -7.12 10.16 -9.84
C VAL A 115 -8.37 10.29 -8.99
N GLU A 116 -8.22 10.89 -7.82
CA GLU A 116 -9.26 11.05 -6.81
C GLU A 116 -9.56 12.52 -6.53
N ASP A 117 -10.73 12.77 -5.94
CA ASP A 117 -11.05 14.07 -5.37
C ASP A 117 -10.22 14.34 -4.12
N LEU A 118 -9.64 15.54 -3.99
CA LEU A 118 -8.85 15.87 -2.81
C LEU A 118 -9.68 15.80 -1.52
N ALA A 119 -10.97 16.13 -1.59
CA ALA A 119 -11.87 16.08 -0.44
C ALA A 119 -12.17 14.64 0.00
N SER A 120 -12.23 13.68 -0.93
CA SER A 120 -12.46 12.26 -0.59
C SER A 120 -11.24 11.68 0.15
N LEU A 121 -10.04 12.06 -0.27
CA LEU A 121 -8.80 11.55 0.32
C LEU A 121 -8.56 12.01 1.76
N GLN A 122 -8.91 13.24 2.12
CA GLN A 122 -8.79 13.71 3.51
C GLN A 122 -9.58 12.83 4.48
N SER A 123 -10.75 12.32 4.05
CA SER A 123 -11.55 11.40 4.86
C SER A 123 -10.91 10.02 5.01
N LEU A 124 -10.25 9.53 3.96
CA LEU A 124 -9.54 8.25 3.94
C LEU A 124 -8.28 8.30 4.80
N ASP A 125 -7.53 9.39 4.74
CA ASP A 125 -6.31 9.61 5.52
C ASP A 125 -6.61 9.57 7.03
N VAL A 126 -7.61 10.34 7.48
CA VAL A 126 -8.09 10.33 8.88
C VAL A 126 -8.58 8.94 9.31
N THR A 127 -9.19 8.17 8.41
CA THR A 127 -9.63 6.80 8.71
C THR A 127 -8.45 5.84 8.81
N ALA A 128 -7.45 6.00 7.94
CA ALA A 128 -6.21 5.23 7.97
C ALA A 128 -5.40 5.52 9.24
N GLU A 129 -5.22 6.78 9.62
CA GLU A 129 -4.55 7.20 10.86
C GLU A 129 -5.24 6.60 12.09
N LYS A 130 -6.57 6.73 12.20
CA LYS A 130 -7.33 6.12 13.30
C LYS A 130 -7.20 4.60 13.37
N ARG A 131 -7.03 3.93 12.22
CA ARG A 131 -6.79 2.48 12.17
C ARG A 131 -5.39 2.14 12.69
N ILE A 132 -4.39 2.93 12.32
CA ILE A 132 -3.00 2.79 12.80
C ILE A 132 -2.96 2.98 14.32
N GLU A 133 -3.59 4.02 14.85
CA GLU A 133 -3.67 4.29 16.30
C GLU A 133 -4.31 3.12 17.07
N ARG A 134 -5.41 2.55 16.58
CA ARG A 134 -6.04 1.38 17.22
C ARG A 134 -5.14 0.15 17.25
N LEU A 135 -4.36 -0.07 16.19
CA LEU A 135 -3.40 -1.17 16.14
C LEU A 135 -2.25 -0.94 17.12
N ALA A 136 -1.74 0.30 17.23
CA ALA A 136 -0.72 0.65 18.21
C ALA A 136 -1.19 0.41 19.66
N LEU A 137 -2.43 0.78 20.00
CA LEU A 137 -3.02 0.51 21.31
C LEU A 137 -3.19 -1.00 21.59
N LYS A 138 -3.45 -1.82 20.57
CA LYS A 138 -3.54 -3.29 20.70
C LYS A 138 -2.18 -3.92 21.06
N VAL A 139 -1.07 -3.35 20.58
CA VAL A 139 0.29 -3.88 20.81
C VAL A 139 0.71 -3.72 22.28
N ASP A 140 0.24 -2.69 22.97
CA ASP A 140 0.58 -2.43 24.39
C ASP A 140 -0.11 -3.40 25.37
N GLY A 141 -1.08 -4.20 24.91
CA GLY A 141 -1.77 -5.21 25.72
C GLY A 141 -1.13 -6.60 25.75
N SER A 142 -0.11 -6.87 24.91
CA SER A 142 0.40 -8.25 24.71
C SER A 142 1.78 -8.52 25.32
N ARG A 143 2.42 -7.57 26.01
CA ARG A 143 3.65 -7.83 26.78
C ARG A 143 3.32 -8.22 28.23
N SER A 144 2.72 -9.39 28.40
CA SER A 144 2.69 -10.04 29.72
C SER A 144 4.11 -10.50 30.09
N PHE A 145 4.75 -9.68 30.90
CA PHE A 145 6.05 -9.87 31.50
C PHE A 145 6.02 -11.10 32.43
N ARG A 146 6.39 -12.31 31.95
CA ARG A 146 6.71 -13.43 32.85
C ARG A 146 8.08 -13.18 33.50
N ARG A 147 8.11 -12.37 34.56
CA ARG A 147 9.18 -12.47 35.57
C ARG A 147 8.84 -13.64 36.49
N LYS A 148 9.57 -14.76 36.36
CA LYS A 148 9.62 -15.77 37.43
C LYS A 148 10.42 -15.17 38.59
N PRO A 149 9.92 -15.21 39.85
CA PRO A 149 10.72 -14.81 40.99
C PRO A 149 11.78 -15.89 41.29
N SER A 150 13.05 -15.47 41.34
CA SER A 150 14.13 -16.27 41.93
C SER A 150 13.89 -16.40 43.43
N VAL A 151 13.77 -17.64 43.90
CA VAL A 151 13.81 -17.96 45.33
C VAL A 151 15.28 -18.04 45.74
N ILE A 152 15.73 -17.14 46.61
CA ILE A 152 17.00 -17.23 47.33
C ILE A 152 16.66 -17.66 48.78
N LEU A 153 17.41 -18.65 49.28
CA LEU A 153 17.25 -19.37 50.55
C LEU A 153 17.26 -18.48 51.81
N ASN A 154 16.67 -19.01 52.91
CA ASN A 154 17.33 -19.02 54.23
C ASN A 154 16.64 -19.98 55.21
N THR A 155 17.31 -21.08 55.58
CA THR A 155 17.79 -21.41 56.94
C THR A 155 18.71 -22.62 56.88
#